data_AF-A4F935-F1
#
_entry.id   AF-A4F935-F1
#
_cell.length_a   1.000
_cell.length_b   1.000
_cell.length_c   1.000
_cell.angle_alpha   90.00
_cell.angle_beta   90.00
_cell.angle_gamma   90.00
#
_symmetry.space_group_name_H-M   'P 1'
#
loop_
_entity.id
_entity.type
_entity.pdbx_description
1 polymer ?
#
loop_
_entity_poly.entity_id
_entity_poly.type
_entity_poly.pdbx_seq_one_letter_code
_entity_poly.pdbx_strand_id
1 'polypeptide(L)'
;MTYAQTAPGYTGAPVPPPARPLALLLLKIFAGLSAVLPAVAAIIAFVGGRPMAEAQLVENVDEYAPEIAQLTNSEEVADGAVELLKSMGEWEYYVSAYEASLYFFSIAEIVGAAVLLVWTFLARHTWARVLITLSALGGAAFHLIFIGAAMPPNSIAAVLMATWVFNLLAIVFCWLPPVTRHAKAMKLAR
;
A
#
# COMPACT_ATOMS: atom_id res chain seq x y z
N MET A 1 67.22 -21.01 9.92
CA MET A 1 65.89 -21.39 9.44
C MET A 1 64.94 -21.32 10.62
N THR A 2 64.20 -20.22 10.74
CA THR A 2 63.19 -20.00 11.79
C THR A 2 61.85 -20.48 11.28
N TYR A 3 61.27 -21.50 11.93
CA TYR A 3 59.95 -22.00 11.59
C TYR A 3 58.89 -20.94 11.94
N ALA A 4 58.06 -20.58 10.96
CA ALA A 4 56.88 -19.77 11.17
C ALA A 4 55.91 -20.56 12.06
N GLN A 5 55.78 -20.14 13.31
CA GLN A 5 54.81 -20.68 14.26
C GLN A 5 53.41 -20.23 13.81
N THR A 6 52.69 -21.09 13.12
CA THR A 6 51.27 -20.91 12.83
C THR A 6 50.52 -20.93 14.16
N ALA A 7 50.03 -19.76 14.59
CA ALA A 7 49.18 -19.67 15.77
C ALA A 7 47.97 -20.61 15.60
N PRO A 8 47.60 -21.39 16.63
CA PRO A 8 46.43 -22.25 16.57
C PRO A 8 45.19 -21.39 16.26
N GLY A 9 44.40 -21.83 15.28
CA GLY A 9 43.19 -21.16 14.87
C GLY A 9 42.27 -20.95 16.07
N TYR A 10 42.08 -19.69 16.47
CA TYR A 10 41.15 -19.33 17.53
C TYR A 10 39.73 -19.64 17.04
N THR A 11 39.22 -20.82 17.38
CA THR A 11 37.79 -21.12 17.27
C THR A 11 37.12 -20.48 18.48
N GLY A 12 36.87 -19.18 18.39
CA GLY A 12 36.15 -18.44 19.43
C GLY A 12 34.83 -19.12 19.77
N ALA A 13 34.44 -19.04 21.05
CA ALA A 13 33.17 -19.61 21.49
C ALA A 13 32.00 -19.03 20.67
N PRO A 14 30.97 -19.82 20.32
CA PRO A 14 29.81 -19.35 19.58
C PRO A 14 29.17 -18.14 20.28
N VAL A 15 29.02 -17.03 19.56
CA VAL A 15 28.34 -15.84 20.09
C VAL A 15 26.83 -16.11 20.11
N PRO A 16 26.15 -16.02 21.27
CA PRO A 16 24.72 -16.26 21.34
C PRO A 16 23.95 -15.21 20.53
N PRO A 17 22.80 -15.57 19.94
CA PRO A 17 22.03 -14.64 19.15
C PRO A 17 21.50 -13.48 20.02
N PRO A 18 21.60 -12.22 19.55
CA PRO A 18 21.10 -11.06 20.29
C PRO A 18 19.58 -11.10 20.44
N ALA A 19 19.08 -10.57 21.56
CA ALA A 19 17.64 -10.37 21.77
C ALA A 19 17.03 -9.51 20.65
N ARG A 20 15.75 -9.78 20.33
CA ARG A 20 15.02 -9.03 19.30
C ARG A 20 14.69 -7.63 19.83
N PRO A 21 15.13 -6.55 19.16
CA PRO A 21 14.82 -5.20 19.62
C PRO A 21 13.33 -4.91 19.40
N LEU A 22 12.69 -4.21 20.34
CA LEU A 22 11.30 -3.73 20.22
C LEU A 22 11.08 -2.96 18.91
N ALA A 23 12.07 -2.18 18.48
CA ALA A 23 12.02 -1.45 17.20
C ALA A 23 11.81 -2.37 15.98
N LEU A 24 12.36 -3.59 15.97
CA LEU A 24 12.15 -4.53 14.86
C LEU A 24 10.74 -5.13 14.90
N LEU A 25 10.19 -5.35 16.09
CA LEU A 25 8.80 -5.80 16.24
C LEU A 25 7.84 -4.72 15.74
N LEU A 26 8.03 -3.48 16.19
CA LEU A 26 7.21 -2.33 15.78
C LEU A 26 7.32 -2.08 14.26
N LEU A 27 8.53 -2.19 13.68
CA LEU A 27 8.70 -2.15 12.23
C LEU A 27 7.80 -3.16 11.52
N LYS A 28 7.80 -4.42 11.99
CA LYS A 28 6.98 -5.47 11.37
C LYS A 28 5.48 -5.21 11.52
N ILE A 29 5.05 -4.67 12.66
CA ILE A 29 3.65 -4.30 12.88
C ILE A 29 3.24 -3.18 11.92
N PHE A 30 4.00 -2.09 11.87
CA PHE A 30 3.65 -0.95 11.03
C PHE A 30 3.75 -1.25 9.53
N ALA A 31 4.81 -1.94 9.09
CA ALA A 31 4.92 -2.38 7.70
C ALA A 31 3.87 -3.44 7.33
N GLY A 32 3.48 -4.28 8.30
CA GLY A 32 2.37 -5.23 8.13
C GLY A 32 1.03 -4.52 7.97
N LEU A 33 0.71 -3.58 8.85
CA LEU A 33 -0.51 -2.77 8.77
C LEU A 33 -0.56 -1.93 7.49
N SER A 34 0.59 -1.40 7.05
CA SER A 34 0.66 -0.63 5.81
C SER A 34 0.44 -1.46 4.55
N ALA A 35 0.59 -2.80 4.62
CA ALA A 35 0.22 -3.72 3.55
C ALA A 35 -1.22 -4.23 3.69
N VAL A 36 -1.65 -4.57 4.91
CA VAL A 36 -2.93 -5.23 5.15
C VAL A 36 -4.11 -4.30 4.95
N LEU A 37 -4.04 -3.06 5.43
CA LEU A 37 -5.15 -2.11 5.31
C LEU A 37 -5.55 -1.82 3.85
N PRO A 38 -4.63 -1.45 2.94
CA PRO A 38 -5.02 -1.18 1.58
C PRO A 38 -5.38 -2.47 0.83
N ALA A 39 -4.83 -3.63 1.20
CA ALA A 39 -5.28 -4.92 0.66
C ALA A 39 -6.75 -5.22 1.02
N VAL A 40 -7.17 -4.94 2.26
CA VAL A 40 -8.58 -5.10 2.65
C VAL A 40 -9.45 -4.13 1.87
N ALA A 41 -9.04 -2.86 1.73
CA ALA A 41 -9.76 -1.87 0.95
C ALA A 41 -9.90 -2.29 -0.53
N ALA A 42 -8.82 -2.82 -1.11
CA ALA A 42 -8.79 -3.37 -2.46
C ALA A 42 -9.68 -4.61 -2.63
N ILE A 43 -9.72 -5.51 -1.65
CA ILE A 43 -10.64 -6.67 -1.70
C ILE A 43 -12.09 -6.19 -1.65
N ILE A 44 -12.41 -5.19 -0.83
CA ILE A 44 -13.76 -4.60 -0.78
C ILE A 44 -14.12 -3.98 -2.14
N ALA A 45 -13.21 -3.21 -2.74
CA ALA A 45 -13.41 -2.63 -4.06
C ALA A 45 -13.60 -3.70 -5.15
N PHE A 46 -12.77 -4.74 -5.13
CA PHE A 46 -12.85 -5.86 -6.07
C PHE A 46 -14.18 -6.63 -5.94
N VAL A 47 -14.60 -6.94 -4.71
CA VAL A 47 -15.87 -7.66 -4.47
C VAL A 47 -17.07 -6.77 -4.75
N GLY A 48 -16.95 -5.46 -4.49
CA GLY A 48 -17.98 -4.46 -4.75
C GLY A 48 -18.29 -4.31 -6.24
N GLY A 49 -17.28 -4.45 -7.10
CA GLY A 49 -17.41 -4.53 -8.57
C GLY A 49 -18.34 -3.47 -9.15
N ARG A 50 -19.22 -3.90 -10.05
CA ARG A 50 -20.17 -3.04 -10.73
C ARG A 50 -21.11 -2.23 -9.81
N PRO A 51 -21.78 -2.80 -8.79
CA PRO A 51 -22.61 -2.00 -7.88
C PRO A 51 -21.87 -0.84 -7.21
N MET A 52 -20.60 -1.06 -6.85
CA MET A 52 -19.76 -0.01 -6.27
C MET A 52 -19.38 1.05 -7.31
N ALA A 53 -19.10 0.64 -8.54
CA ALA A 53 -18.86 1.56 -9.66
C ALA A 53 -20.07 2.45 -9.94
N GLU A 54 -21.27 1.86 -10.00
CA GLU A 54 -22.51 2.61 -10.22
C GLU A 54 -22.77 3.62 -9.10
N ALA A 55 -22.65 3.20 -7.83
CA ALA A 55 -22.85 4.09 -6.69
C ALA A 55 -21.88 5.28 -6.71
N GLN A 56 -20.61 5.02 -7.02
CA GLN A 56 -19.58 6.04 -7.05
C GLN A 56 -19.74 7.01 -8.25
N LEU A 57 -20.18 6.51 -9.41
CA LEU A 57 -20.51 7.35 -10.56
C LEU A 57 -21.73 8.23 -10.28
N VAL A 58 -22.74 7.73 -9.57
CA VAL A 58 -23.90 8.55 -9.17
C VAL A 58 -23.47 9.67 -8.22
N GLU A 59 -22.63 9.35 -7.24
CA GLU A 59 -22.16 10.32 -6.24
C GLU A 59 -21.24 11.41 -6.83
N ASN A 60 -20.54 11.14 -7.94
CA ASN A 60 -19.50 12.02 -8.50
C ASN A 60 -19.68 12.24 -10.02
N VAL A 61 -20.91 12.20 -10.52
CA VAL A 61 -21.20 12.31 -11.97
C VAL A 61 -20.71 13.64 -12.57
N ASP A 62 -20.64 14.68 -11.75
CA ASP A 62 -20.13 16.00 -12.10
C ASP A 62 -18.62 16.00 -12.38
N GLU A 63 -17.85 15.12 -11.74
CA GLU A 63 -16.41 14.97 -11.99
C GLU A 63 -16.12 14.18 -13.28
N TYR A 64 -16.93 13.15 -13.57
CA TYR A 64 -16.72 12.26 -14.72
C TYR A 64 -17.38 12.73 -16.01
N ALA A 65 -18.48 13.48 -15.90
CA ALA A 65 -19.21 14.03 -17.03
C ALA A 65 -19.52 15.53 -16.79
N PRO A 66 -18.48 16.38 -16.63
CA PRO A 66 -18.67 17.79 -16.27
C PRO A 66 -19.48 18.56 -17.31
N GLU A 67 -19.38 18.19 -18.59
CA GLU A 67 -20.16 18.77 -19.67
C GLU A 67 -21.65 18.44 -19.55
N ILE A 68 -21.97 17.22 -19.11
CA ILE A 68 -23.35 16.76 -18.92
C ILE A 68 -23.96 17.39 -17.67
N ALA A 69 -23.18 17.47 -16.58
CA ALA A 69 -23.59 18.17 -15.37
C ALA A 69 -23.87 19.67 -15.61
N GLN A 70 -23.16 20.31 -16.53
CA GLN A 70 -23.41 21.70 -16.94
C GLN A 70 -24.69 21.87 -17.78
N LEU A 71 -25.16 20.81 -18.44
CA LEU A 71 -26.41 20.84 -19.23
C LEU A 71 -27.66 20.70 -18.34
N THR A 72 -27.52 20.11 -17.15
CA THR A 72 -28.59 19.95 -16.17
C THR A 72 -28.64 21.14 -15.22
N ASN A 73 -29.41 22.18 -15.58
CA ASN A 73 -29.67 23.35 -14.74
C ASN A 73 -30.73 23.06 -13.65
N SER A 74 -30.36 22.49 -12.51
CA SER A 74 -31.10 22.61 -11.23
C SER A 74 -30.34 21.93 -10.09
N GLU A 75 -30.74 22.20 -8.85
CA GLU A 75 -30.24 21.61 -7.60
C GLU A 75 -30.32 20.06 -7.50
N GLU A 76 -30.77 19.37 -8.58
CA GLU A 76 -30.83 17.91 -8.76
C GLU A 76 -29.79 17.41 -9.80
N VAL A 77 -28.60 18.03 -9.84
CA VAL A 77 -27.54 17.81 -10.84
C VAL A 77 -27.17 16.33 -11.02
N ALA A 78 -27.10 15.58 -9.92
CA ALA A 78 -26.64 14.18 -9.97
C ALA A 78 -27.66 13.26 -10.67
N ASP A 79 -28.92 13.30 -10.24
CA ASP A 79 -29.97 12.44 -10.80
C ASP A 79 -30.25 12.81 -12.27
N GLY A 80 -30.31 14.11 -12.60
CA GLY A 80 -30.51 14.57 -13.97
C GLY A 80 -29.38 14.17 -14.92
N ALA A 81 -28.12 14.25 -14.48
CA ALA A 81 -26.97 13.84 -15.30
C ALA A 81 -26.94 12.33 -15.51
N VAL A 82 -27.27 11.54 -14.48
CA VAL A 82 -27.39 10.07 -14.58
C VAL A 82 -28.50 9.67 -15.54
N GLU A 83 -29.68 10.30 -15.45
CA GLU A 83 -30.80 10.04 -16.38
C GLU A 83 -30.43 10.42 -17.81
N LEU A 84 -29.76 11.55 -18.01
CA LEU A 84 -29.30 11.99 -19.33
C LEU A 84 -28.30 10.99 -19.93
N LEU A 85 -27.31 10.54 -19.16
CA LEU A 85 -26.36 9.50 -19.56
C LEU A 85 -27.05 8.18 -19.94
N LYS A 86 -28.06 7.76 -19.17
CA LYS A 86 -28.86 6.57 -19.48
C LYS A 86 -29.66 6.75 -20.77
N SER A 87 -30.28 7.92 -20.97
CA SER A 87 -31.06 8.22 -22.17
C SER A 87 -30.22 8.25 -23.45
N MET A 88 -28.94 8.65 -23.34
CA MET A 88 -27.96 8.65 -24.42
C MET A 88 -27.35 7.27 -24.69
N GLY A 89 -27.59 6.29 -23.80
CA GLY A 89 -26.99 4.95 -23.88
C GLY A 89 -25.52 4.90 -23.44
N GLU A 90 -24.99 5.98 -22.87
CA GLU A 90 -23.57 6.11 -22.47
C GLU A 90 -23.31 5.60 -21.05
N TRP A 91 -24.34 5.48 -20.21
CA TRP A 91 -24.19 5.04 -18.82
C TRP A 91 -23.41 3.73 -18.66
N GLU A 92 -23.72 2.73 -19.50
CA GLU A 92 -23.06 1.42 -19.47
C GLU A 92 -21.56 1.50 -19.78
N TYR A 93 -21.17 2.43 -20.66
CA TYR A 93 -19.77 2.67 -20.99
C TYR A 93 -19.02 3.22 -19.77
N TYR A 94 -19.57 4.24 -19.11
CA TYR A 94 -18.96 4.82 -17.91
C TYR A 94 -18.85 3.81 -16.77
N VAL A 95 -19.92 3.07 -16.49
CA VAL A 95 -19.92 2.02 -15.45
C VAL A 95 -18.87 0.95 -15.75
N SER A 96 -18.79 0.47 -16.99
CA SER A 96 -17.84 -0.56 -17.38
C SER A 96 -16.38 -0.07 -17.30
N ALA A 97 -16.11 1.16 -17.76
CA ALA A 97 -14.80 1.78 -17.68
C ALA A 97 -14.33 1.98 -16.23
N TYR A 98 -15.28 2.37 -15.37
CA TYR A 98 -15.02 2.57 -13.95
C TYR A 98 -14.77 1.26 -13.22
N GLU A 99 -15.63 0.27 -13.44
CA GLU A 99 -15.47 -1.08 -12.89
C GLU A 99 -14.11 -1.67 -13.27
N ALA A 100 -13.70 -1.55 -14.55
CA ALA A 100 -12.39 -2.00 -14.99
C ALA A 100 -11.23 -1.30 -14.25
N SER A 101 -11.37 0.01 -13.99
CA SER A 101 -10.38 0.80 -13.25
C SER A 101 -10.30 0.36 -11.78
N LEU A 102 -11.45 0.11 -11.14
CA LEU A 102 -11.52 -0.46 -9.79
C LEU A 102 -10.86 -1.83 -9.71
N TYR A 103 -11.09 -2.72 -10.68
CA TYR A 103 -10.45 -4.03 -10.73
C TYR A 103 -8.93 -3.91 -10.89
N PHE A 104 -8.47 -3.06 -11.80
CA PHE A 104 -7.03 -2.83 -12.00
C PHE A 104 -6.36 -2.35 -10.71
N PHE A 105 -6.94 -1.33 -10.07
CA PHE A 105 -6.45 -0.81 -8.80
C PHE A 105 -6.40 -1.90 -7.74
N SER A 106 -7.50 -2.64 -7.60
CA SER A 106 -7.63 -3.67 -6.56
C SER A 106 -6.58 -4.77 -6.72
N ILE A 107 -6.35 -5.23 -7.95
CA ILE A 107 -5.33 -6.25 -8.24
C ILE A 107 -3.93 -5.70 -7.95
N ALA A 108 -3.64 -4.47 -8.40
CA ALA A 108 -2.35 -3.84 -8.18
C ALA A 108 -2.04 -3.70 -6.69
N GLU A 109 -3.02 -3.29 -5.88
CA GLU A 109 -2.88 -3.12 -4.45
C GLU A 109 -2.72 -4.46 -3.72
N ILE A 110 -3.49 -5.50 -4.10
CA ILE A 110 -3.38 -6.84 -3.52
C ILE A 110 -1.98 -7.42 -3.79
N VAL A 111 -1.48 -7.29 -5.02
CA VAL A 111 -0.13 -7.76 -5.40
C VAL A 111 0.94 -6.94 -4.66
N GLY A 112 0.80 -5.62 -4.64
CA GLY A 112 1.71 -4.72 -3.93
C GLY A 112 1.79 -5.04 -2.43
N ALA A 113 0.64 -5.28 -1.80
CA ALA A 113 0.55 -5.70 -0.40
C ALA A 113 1.21 -7.05 -0.15
N ALA A 114 0.98 -8.05 -1.00
CA ALA A 114 1.63 -9.35 -0.88
C ALA A 114 3.17 -9.23 -0.95
N VAL A 115 3.68 -8.43 -1.89
CA VAL A 115 5.11 -8.13 -2.02
C VAL A 115 5.64 -7.41 -0.78
N LEU A 116 4.93 -6.40 -0.27
CA LEU A 116 5.32 -5.67 0.95
C LEU A 116 5.34 -6.57 2.19
N LEU A 117 4.41 -7.52 2.30
CA LEU A 117 4.41 -8.50 3.38
C LEU A 117 5.65 -9.39 3.34
N VAL A 118 6.09 -9.84 2.15
CA VAL A 118 7.35 -10.59 1.99
C VAL A 118 8.52 -9.78 2.53
N TRP A 119 8.63 -8.50 2.17
CA TRP A 119 9.70 -7.64 2.69
C TRP A 119 9.61 -7.41 4.19
N THR A 120 8.38 -7.32 4.72
CA THR A 120 8.12 -7.20 6.16
C THR A 120 8.66 -8.40 6.95
N PHE A 121 8.48 -9.62 6.45
CA PHE A 121 9.09 -10.81 7.07
C PHE A 121 10.61 -10.76 7.06
N LEU A 122 11.18 -10.20 5.98
CA LEU A 122 12.61 -10.06 5.75
C LEU A 122 13.21 -8.76 6.33
N ALA A 123 12.46 -7.95 7.07
CA ALA A 123 12.84 -6.61 7.52
C ALA A 123 14.15 -6.51 8.35
N ARG A 124 14.68 -7.65 8.83
CA ARG A 124 16.03 -7.70 9.45
C ARG A 124 17.16 -7.42 8.44
N HIS A 125 16.92 -7.62 7.14
CA HIS A 125 17.89 -7.44 6.08
C HIS A 125 17.87 -5.99 5.57
N THR A 126 19.05 -5.40 5.33
CA THR A 126 19.14 -4.00 4.87
C THR A 126 18.36 -3.77 3.56
N TRP A 127 18.49 -4.66 2.58
CA TRP A 127 17.75 -4.55 1.32
C TRP A 127 16.23 -4.66 1.49
N ALA A 128 15.75 -5.48 2.42
CA ALA A 128 14.31 -5.55 2.71
C ALA A 128 13.79 -4.21 3.26
N ARG A 129 14.57 -3.49 4.07
CA ARG A 129 14.20 -2.16 4.59
C ARG A 129 14.20 -1.08 3.51
N VAL A 130 15.13 -1.17 2.56
CA VAL A 130 15.12 -0.33 1.35
C VAL A 130 13.83 -0.60 0.56
N LEU A 131 13.51 -1.86 0.30
CA LEU A 131 12.30 -2.25 -0.45
C LEU A 131 11.02 -1.84 0.29
N ILE A 132 10.93 -1.98 1.61
CA ILE A 132 9.82 -1.45 2.42
C ILE A 132 9.70 0.07 2.25
N THR A 133 10.80 0.80 2.30
CA THR A 133 10.79 2.26 2.12
C THR A 133 10.29 2.64 0.73
N LEU A 134 10.79 1.98 -0.31
CA LEU A 134 10.38 2.23 -1.69
C LEU A 134 8.90 1.85 -1.92
N SER A 135 8.46 0.71 -1.41
CA SER A 135 7.06 0.27 -1.48
C SER A 135 6.13 1.21 -0.71
N ALA A 136 6.53 1.70 0.46
CA ALA A 136 5.73 2.64 1.25
C ALA A 136 5.55 3.98 0.51
N LEU A 137 6.62 4.49 -0.12
CA LEU A 137 6.56 5.71 -0.93
C LEU A 137 5.76 5.51 -2.22
N GLY A 138 6.00 4.40 -2.93
CA GLY A 138 5.28 4.05 -4.15
C GLY A 138 3.80 3.81 -3.90
N GLY A 139 3.45 3.10 -2.83
CA GLY A 139 2.07 2.89 -2.40
C GLY A 139 1.37 4.19 -2.01
N ALA A 140 2.03 5.07 -1.25
CA ALA A 140 1.47 6.39 -0.92
C ALA A 140 1.21 7.23 -2.19
N ALA A 141 2.13 7.23 -3.16
CA ALA A 141 1.95 7.91 -4.44
C ALA A 141 0.81 7.29 -5.26
N PHE A 142 0.69 5.96 -5.26
CA PHE A 142 -0.39 5.25 -5.92
C PHE A 142 -1.76 5.57 -5.30
N HIS A 143 -1.85 5.63 -3.96
CA HIS A 143 -3.06 6.04 -3.25
C HIS A 143 -3.45 7.49 -3.55
N LEU A 144 -2.46 8.40 -3.65
CA LEU A 144 -2.69 9.79 -4.05
C LEU A 144 -3.34 9.89 -5.43
N ILE A 145 -2.83 9.14 -6.41
CA ILE A 145 -3.38 9.14 -7.77
C ILE A 145 -4.81 8.58 -7.76
N PHE A 146 -5.04 7.49 -7.04
CA PHE A 146 -6.35 6.83 -7.01
C PHE A 146 -7.42 7.72 -6.35
N ILE A 147 -7.09 8.33 -5.20
CA ILE A 147 -8.01 9.24 -4.50
C ILE A 147 -8.19 10.55 -5.25
N GLY A 148 -7.12 11.10 -5.82
CA GLY A 148 -7.16 12.35 -6.57
C GLY A 148 -7.94 12.26 -7.89
N ALA A 149 -8.25 11.05 -8.36
CA ALA A 149 -9.11 10.80 -9.50
C ALA A 149 -10.55 10.41 -9.09
N ALA A 150 -10.92 10.66 -7.82
CA ALA A 150 -12.19 10.31 -7.19
C ALA A 150 -12.65 8.85 -7.39
N MET A 151 -11.69 7.95 -7.65
CA MET A 151 -11.98 6.55 -7.97
C MET A 151 -12.54 5.70 -6.81
N PRO A 152 -12.07 5.86 -5.56
CA PRO A 152 -12.62 5.10 -4.45
C PRO A 152 -13.84 5.78 -3.83
N PRO A 153 -14.83 4.99 -3.37
CA PRO A 153 -15.77 5.43 -2.34
C PRO A 153 -15.06 6.04 -1.13
N ASN A 154 -15.70 7.03 -0.51
CA ASN A 154 -15.15 7.78 0.62
C ASN A 154 -14.64 6.88 1.77
N SER A 155 -15.30 5.75 2.03
CA SER A 155 -14.88 4.77 3.03
C SER A 155 -13.56 4.09 2.66
N ILE A 156 -13.36 3.72 1.40
CA ILE A 156 -12.10 3.15 0.88
C ILE A 156 -11.02 4.23 0.91
N ALA A 157 -11.33 5.44 0.46
CA ALA A 157 -10.40 6.58 0.51
C ALA A 157 -9.87 6.83 1.93
N ALA A 158 -10.75 6.80 2.94
CA ALA A 158 -10.36 6.96 4.34
C ALA A 158 -9.40 5.87 4.83
N VAL A 159 -9.60 4.60 4.44
CA VAL A 159 -8.69 3.50 4.78
C VAL A 159 -7.33 3.66 4.12
N LEU A 160 -7.30 4.09 2.85
CA LEU A 160 -6.07 4.39 2.13
C LEU A 160 -5.32 5.58 2.78
N MET A 161 -6.03 6.61 3.25
CA MET A 161 -5.43 7.71 4.02
C MET A 161 -4.84 7.24 5.36
N ALA A 162 -5.56 6.39 6.10
CA ALA A 162 -5.04 5.83 7.34
C ALA A 162 -3.74 5.02 7.12
N THR A 163 -3.60 4.40 5.95
CA THR A 163 -2.41 3.64 5.55
C THR A 163 -1.14 4.52 5.49
N TRP A 164 -1.27 5.82 5.21
CA TRP A 164 -0.13 6.73 5.15
C TRP A 164 0.60 6.89 6.48
N VAL A 165 -0.15 6.88 7.59
CA VAL A 165 0.44 6.93 8.94
C VAL A 165 1.34 5.71 9.16
N PHE A 166 0.88 4.53 8.75
CA PHE A 166 1.66 3.29 8.87
C PHE A 166 2.85 3.25 7.90
N ASN A 167 2.72 3.80 6.69
CA ASN A 167 3.83 3.96 5.77
C ASN A 167 4.94 4.84 6.38
N LEU A 168 4.58 6.00 6.94
CA LEU A 168 5.54 6.90 7.58
C LEU A 168 6.22 6.24 8.78
N LEU A 169 5.46 5.56 9.64
CA LEU A 169 6.01 4.82 10.77
C LEU A 169 6.93 3.70 10.30
N ALA A 170 6.55 2.91 9.29
CA ALA A 170 7.39 1.85 8.74
C ALA A 170 8.73 2.41 8.20
N ILE A 171 8.69 3.56 7.50
CA ILE A 171 9.90 4.25 7.01
C ILE A 171 10.79 4.66 8.19
N VAL A 172 10.25 5.33 9.21
CA VAL A 172 11.03 5.74 10.39
C VAL A 172 11.68 4.54 11.06
N PHE A 173 10.91 3.49 11.32
CA PHE A 173 11.40 2.29 12.01
C PHE A 173 12.39 1.46 11.19
N CYS A 174 12.36 1.53 9.85
CA CYS A 174 13.39 0.91 9.00
C CYS A 174 14.79 1.42 9.36
N TRP A 175 14.90 2.69 9.71
CA TRP A 175 16.20 3.36 9.81
C TRP A 175 16.65 3.64 11.25
N LEU A 176 15.89 3.20 12.25
CA LEU A 176 16.28 3.35 13.65
C LEU A 176 17.57 2.56 13.99
N PRO A 177 18.49 3.14 14.79
CA PRO A 177 19.76 2.50 15.14
C PRO A 177 19.64 1.08 15.74
N PRO A 178 18.68 0.76 16.63
CA PRO A 178 18.54 -0.57 17.20
C PRO A 178 18.33 -1.68 16.15
N VAL A 179 17.61 -1.40 15.06
CA VAL A 179 17.37 -2.37 13.97
C VAL A 179 18.67 -2.68 13.24
N THR A 180 19.45 -1.64 12.91
CA THR A 180 20.75 -1.79 12.25
C THR A 180 21.78 -2.48 13.14
N ARG A 181 21.82 -2.16 14.44
CA ARG A 181 22.69 -2.84 15.43
C ARG A 181 22.35 -4.33 15.53
N HIS A 182 21.06 -4.67 15.61
CA HIS A 182 20.61 -6.06 15.65
C HIS A 182 20.99 -6.83 14.38
N ALA A 183 20.81 -6.24 13.18
CA ALA A 183 21.21 -6.87 11.93
C ALA A 183 22.71 -7.15 11.85
N LYS A 184 23.56 -6.25 12.37
CA LYS A 184 25.01 -6.45 12.48
C LYS A 184 25.35 -7.56 13.48
N ALA A 185 24.74 -7.54 14.66
CA ALA A 185 24.98 -8.55 15.70
C ALA A 185 24.57 -9.97 15.24
N MET A 186 23.47 -10.10 14.49
CA MET A 186 23.07 -11.38 13.89
C MET A 186 24.05 -11.90 12.82
N LYS A 187 24.81 -11.03 12.15
CA LYS A 187 25.87 -11.46 11.21
C LYS A 187 27.10 -11.96 11.94
N LEU A 188 27.41 -11.41 13.11
CA LEU A 188 28.54 -11.84 13.95
C LEU A 188 28.27 -13.16 14.68
N ALA A 189 27.00 -13.50 14.90
CA ALA A 189 26.58 -14.75 15.53
C ALA A 189 26.44 -15.94 14.55
N ARG A 190 26.78 -15.75 13.27
CA ARG A 190 26.79 -16.78 12.22
C ARG A 190 28.23 -17.13 11.87
#